data_AF-K6UAN5-F1
#
_entry.id   AF-K6UAN5-F1
#
_cell.length_a   1.000
_cell.length_b   1.000
_cell.length_c   1.000
_cell.angle_alpha   90.00
_cell.angle_beta   90.00
_cell.angle_gamma   90.00
#
_symmetry.space_group_name_H-M   'P 1'
#
loop_
_entity.id
_entity.type
_entity.pdbx_description
1 polymer ?
#
loop_
_entity_poly.entity_id
_entity_poly.type
_entity_poly.pdbx_seq_one_letter_code
_entity_poly.pdbx_strand_id
1 'polypeptide(L)'
;MQVTYPVIILAILASGLVSGFITFRMHGMRLAPHFVVLILALVATLINIISGNYYILCAAVLLQVVTTITAFTQTWTTLKYNFQTAPAYAPHLTLMTMLPVLAVASLI
;
A
#
# COMPACT_ATOMS: atom_id res chain seq x y z
N MET A 1 11.28 -15.05 12.96
CA MET A 1 10.85 -14.38 11.72
C MET A 1 11.90 -13.36 11.33
N GLN A 2 12.29 -13.30 10.05
CA GLN A 2 13.11 -12.19 9.57
C GLN A 2 12.28 -10.91 9.61
N VAL A 3 12.55 -10.05 10.59
CA VAL A 3 11.84 -8.76 10.80
C VAL A 3 12.14 -7.76 9.68
N THR A 4 13.17 -8.02 8.87
CA THR A 4 13.63 -7.17 7.77
C THR A 4 12.52 -6.83 6.78
N TYR A 5 11.80 -7.82 6.23
CA TYR A 5 10.76 -7.55 5.24
C TYR A 5 9.57 -6.77 5.82
N PRO A 6 9.00 -7.14 6.98
CA PRO A 6 7.97 -6.33 7.64
C PRO A 6 8.38 -4.87 7.87
N VAL A 7 9.64 -4.61 8.25
CA VAL A 7 10.14 -3.24 8.47
C VAL A 7 10.25 -2.46 7.15
N ILE A 8 10.75 -3.09 6.09
CA ILE A 8 10.78 -2.47 4.75
C ILE A 8 9.36 -2.15 4.29
N ILE A 9 8.43 -3.10 4.46
CA ILE A 9 7.02 -2.90 4.12
C ILE A 9 6.42 -1.76 4.94
N LEU A 10 6.70 -1.68 6.24
CA LEU A 10 6.25 -0.58 7.09
C LEU A 10 6.74 0.78 6.57
N ALA A 11 8.02 0.88 6.17
CA ALA A 11 8.57 2.10 5.59
C ALA A 11 7.90 2.48 4.27
N ILE A 12 7.57 1.50 3.43
CA ILE A 12 6.83 1.71 2.17
C ILE A 12 5.39 2.15 2.45
N LEU A 13 4.70 1.53 3.41
CA LEU A 13 3.33 1.91 3.78
C LEU A 13 3.28 3.32 4.37
N ALA A 14 4.25 3.69 5.21
CA ALA A 14 4.38 5.05 5.75
C ALA A 14 4.66 6.07 4.64
N SER A 15 5.57 5.77 3.71
CA SER A 15 5.82 6.61 2.53
C SER A 15 4.60 6.66 1.59
N GLY A 16 3.85 5.55 1.53
CA GLY A 16 2.58 5.37 0.84
C GLY A 16 1.48 6.29 1.36
N LEU A 17 1.41 6.55 2.66
CA LEU A 17 0.48 7.53 3.24
C LEU A 17 0.75 8.93 2.71
N VAL A 18 2.01 9.36 2.70
CA VAL A 18 2.40 10.72 2.27
C VAL A 18 2.16 10.88 0.77
N SER A 19 2.67 9.96 -0.04
CA SER A 19 2.46 9.98 -1.50
C SER A 19 0.98 9.82 -1.87
N GLY A 20 0.25 8.98 -1.13
CA GLY A 20 -1.19 8.79 -1.25
C GLY A 20 -1.95 10.07 -0.97
N PHE A 21 -1.50 10.88 0.00
CA PHE A 21 -2.16 12.16 0.32
C PHE A 21 -2.03 13.18 -0.82
N ILE A 22 -0.90 13.17 -1.51
CA ILE A 22 -0.70 13.99 -2.70
C ILE A 22 -1.63 13.52 -3.83
N THR A 23 -1.73 12.21 -4.08
CA THR A 23 -2.66 11.66 -5.07
C THR A 23 -4.13 11.91 -4.69
N PHE A 24 -4.48 11.88 -3.40
CA PHE A 24 -5.81 12.25 -2.90
C PHE A 24 -6.18 13.68 -3.30
N ARG A 25 -5.26 14.63 -3.16
CA ARG A 25 -5.54 16.03 -3.50
C ARG A 25 -5.78 16.24 -5.00
N MET A 26 -5.27 15.35 -5.85
CA MET A 26 -5.51 15.39 -7.29
C MET A 26 -6.77 14.61 -7.70
N HIS A 27 -7.10 13.52 -6.99
CA HIS A 27 -8.15 12.58 -7.37
C HIS A 27 -9.47 12.73 -6.58
N GLY A 28 -9.41 13.44 -5.45
CA GLY A 28 -10.52 13.64 -4.53
C GLY A 28 -10.96 12.37 -3.81
N MET A 29 -12.24 12.35 -3.42
CA MET A 29 -12.85 11.29 -2.60
C MET A 29 -12.81 9.89 -3.23
N ARG A 30 -12.58 9.78 -4.54
CA ARG A 30 -12.43 8.49 -5.22
C ARG A 30 -11.28 7.65 -4.67
N LEU A 31 -10.23 8.27 -4.11
CA LEU A 31 -9.12 7.54 -3.50
C LEU A 31 -9.41 7.11 -2.04
N ALA A 32 -10.52 7.53 -1.42
CA ALA A 32 -10.82 7.23 -0.02
C ALA A 32 -10.83 5.71 0.31
N PRO A 33 -11.39 4.82 -0.54
CA PRO A 33 -11.35 3.37 -0.27
C PRO A 33 -9.93 2.82 -0.17
N HIS A 34 -9.00 3.37 -0.96
CA HIS A 34 -7.59 2.96 -0.91
C HIS A 34 -6.93 3.37 0.42
N PHE A 35 -7.20 4.58 0.91
CA PHE A 35 -6.66 5.04 2.20
C PHE A 35 -7.09 4.18 3.38
N VAL A 36 -8.35 3.77 3.41
CA VAL A 36 -8.86 2.92 4.48
C VAL A 36 -8.05 1.63 4.55
N VAL A 37 -7.86 0.97 3.40
CA VAL A 37 -7.06 -0.25 3.35
C VAL A 37 -5.59 0.01 3.67
N LEU A 38 -5.03 1.14 3.22
CA LEU A 38 -3.63 1.49 3.48
C LEU A 38 -3.33 1.73 4.95
N ILE A 39 -4.23 2.40 5.67
CA ILE A 39 -4.12 2.57 7.11
C ILE A 39 -4.26 1.23 7.83
N LEU A 40 -5.22 0.39 7.43
CA LEU A 40 -5.38 -0.94 8.01
C LEU A 40 -4.15 -1.83 7.78
N ALA A 41 -3.58 -1.81 6.57
CA ALA A 41 -2.36 -2.54 6.25
C ALA A 41 -1.17 -2.04 7.09
N LEU A 42 -1.04 -0.73 7.30
CA LEU A 42 0.00 -0.13 8.13
C LEU A 42 -0.13 -0.59 9.58
N VAL A 43 -1.33 -0.51 10.16
CA VAL A 43 -1.58 -0.92 11.55
C VAL A 43 -1.34 -2.41 11.72
N ALA A 44 -1.84 -3.26 10.81
CA ALA A 44 -1.61 -4.71 10.87
C ALA A 44 -0.12 -5.06 10.76
N THR A 45 0.63 -4.37 9.91
CA THR A 45 2.09 -4.56 9.76
C THR A 45 2.83 -4.14 11.04
N LEU A 46 2.43 -3.04 11.67
CA LEU A 46 2.99 -2.61 12.96
C LEU A 46 2.72 -3.62 14.07
N ILE A 47 1.48 -4.09 14.20
CA ILE A 47 1.09 -5.10 15.20
C ILE A 47 1.86 -6.40 14.97
N ASN A 48 2.05 -6.82 13.71
CA ASN A 48 2.86 -7.98 13.38
C ASN A 48 4.31 -7.82 13.87
N ILE A 49 4.96 -6.69 13.60
CA ILE A 49 6.35 -6.43 14.04
C ILE A 49 6.47 -6.53 15.57
N ILE A 50 5.49 -6.03 16.31
CA ILE A 50 5.51 -6.03 17.79
C ILE A 50 5.21 -7.42 18.35
N SER A 51 4.23 -8.13 17.78
CA SER A 51 3.74 -9.41 18.32
C SER A 51 4.51 -10.64 17.83
N GLY A 52 5.10 -10.57 16.63
CA GLY A 52 5.71 -11.72 15.96
C GLY A 52 4.75 -12.85 15.62
N ASN A 53 3.43 -12.60 15.63
CA ASN A 53 2.41 -13.63 15.45
C ASN A 53 2.17 -13.93 13.96
N TYR A 54 2.32 -15.21 13.59
CA TYR A 54 2.10 -15.70 12.22
C TYR A 54 0.70 -15.40 11.65
N TYR A 55 -0.35 -15.50 12.46
CA TYR A 55 -1.70 -15.18 11.99
C TYR A 55 -1.87 -13.70 11.64
N ILE A 56 -1.21 -12.82 12.40
CA ILE A 56 -1.23 -11.37 12.15
C ILE A 56 -0.39 -11.05 10.91
N LEU A 57 0.72 -11.76 10.69
CA LEU A 57 1.50 -11.66 9.45
C LEU A 57 0.63 -11.98 8.23
N CYS A 58 -0.10 -13.09 8.23
CA CYS A 58 -0.98 -13.45 7.12
C CYS A 58 -2.07 -12.39 6.87
N ALA A 59 -2.67 -11.85 7.93
CA ALA A 59 -3.65 -10.78 7.81
C ALA A 59 -3.04 -9.49 7.24
N ALA A 60 -1.83 -9.12 7.69
CA ALA A 60 -1.10 -7.97 7.17
C ALA A 60 -0.76 -8.12 5.68
N VAL A 61 -0.30 -9.31 5.27
CA VAL A 61 -0.01 -9.63 3.86
C VAL A 61 -1.25 -9.52 2.99
N LEU A 62 -2.39 -10.04 3.43
CA LEU A 62 -3.64 -9.89 2.69
C LEU A 62 -4.00 -8.42 2.52
N LEU A 63 -3.93 -7.61 3.59
CA LEU A 63 -4.21 -6.18 3.52
C LEU A 63 -3.23 -5.45 2.58
N GLN A 64 -1.95 -5.81 2.57
CA GLN A 64 -0.93 -5.25 1.68
C GLN A 64 -1.24 -5.52 0.19
N VAL A 65 -1.73 -6.71 -0.13
CA VAL A 65 -2.20 -7.04 -1.49
C VAL A 65 -3.44 -6.22 -1.84
N VAL A 66 -4.41 -6.13 -0.94
CA VAL A 66 -5.63 -5.34 -1.16
C VAL A 66 -5.31 -3.84 -1.32
N THR A 67 -4.31 -3.29 -0.62
CA THR A 67 -3.84 -1.91 -0.87
C THR A 67 -3.38 -1.72 -2.30
N THR A 68 -2.68 -2.70 -2.86
CA THR A 68 -2.18 -2.62 -4.23
C THR A 68 -3.32 -2.63 -5.24
N ILE A 69 -4.30 -3.53 -5.04
CA ILE A 69 -5.49 -3.63 -5.89
C ILE A 69 -6.32 -2.35 -5.82
N THR A 70 -6.54 -1.82 -4.61
CA THR A 70 -7.30 -0.58 -4.42
C THR A 70 -6.59 0.63 -5.01
N ALA A 71 -5.26 0.73 -4.92
CA ALA A 71 -4.51 1.80 -5.55
C ALA A 71 -4.73 1.82 -7.08
N PHE A 72 -4.63 0.66 -7.73
CA PHE A 72 -4.83 0.53 -9.16
C PHE A 72 -6.28 0.80 -9.58
N THR A 73 -7.25 0.17 -8.91
CA THR A 73 -8.67 0.31 -9.27
C THR A 73 -9.18 1.73 -9.10
N GLN A 74 -8.77 2.43 -8.04
CA GLN A 74 -9.20 3.81 -7.83
C GLN A 74 -8.52 4.79 -8.79
N THR A 75 -7.26 4.54 -9.20
CA THR A 75 -6.53 5.43 -10.13
C THR A 75 -6.75 5.11 -11.62
N TRP A 76 -7.34 3.96 -11.94
CA TRP A 76 -7.44 3.42 -13.31
C TRP A 76 -8.02 4.41 -14.33
N THR A 77 -9.09 5.10 -13.96
CA THR A 77 -9.75 6.06 -14.86
C THR A 77 -8.81 7.21 -15.24
N THR A 78 -8.02 7.73 -14.31
CA THR A 78 -7.05 8.80 -14.61
C THR A 78 -5.86 8.29 -15.40
N LEU A 79 -5.37 7.07 -15.12
CA LEU A 79 -4.31 6.46 -15.93
C LEU A 79 -4.75 6.25 -17.37
N LYS A 80 -6.00 5.85 -17.60
CA LYS A 80 -6.55 5.55 -18.91
C LYS A 80 -6.93 6.80 -19.72
N TYR A 81 -7.46 7.82 -19.05
CA TYR A 81 -8.12 8.94 -19.74
C TYR A 81 -7.40 10.29 -19.61
N ASN A 82 -6.49 10.47 -18.63
CA ASN A 82 -5.88 11.77 -18.31
C ASN A 82 -4.34 11.72 -18.35
N PHE A 83 -3.77 11.51 -19.53
CA PHE A 83 -2.33 11.33 -19.76
C PHE A 83 -1.43 12.46 -19.25
N GLN A 84 -1.92 13.70 -19.18
CA GLN A 84 -1.14 14.84 -18.68
C GLN A 84 -0.93 14.77 -17.15
N THR A 85 -1.88 14.17 -16.42
CA THR A 85 -1.83 14.06 -14.95
C THR A 85 -1.42 12.67 -14.48
N ALA A 86 -1.49 11.65 -15.33
CA ALA A 86 -1.11 10.27 -15.02
C ALA A 86 0.32 10.13 -14.46
N PRO A 87 1.35 10.83 -14.96
CA PRO A 87 2.71 10.75 -14.41
C PRO A 87 2.81 11.16 -12.93
N ALA A 88 1.92 12.03 -12.45
CA ALA A 88 1.92 12.46 -11.05
C ALA A 88 1.51 11.34 -10.07
N TYR A 89 0.85 10.28 -10.55
CA TYR A 89 0.45 9.12 -9.75
C TYR A 89 1.50 8.01 -9.75
N ALA A 90 2.48 8.06 -10.66
CA ALA A 90 3.48 7.02 -10.83
C ALA A 90 4.28 6.74 -9.54
N PRO A 91 4.78 7.74 -8.78
CA PRO A 91 5.55 7.46 -7.56
C PRO A 91 4.78 6.66 -6.52
N HIS A 92 3.49 6.97 -6.33
CA HIS A 92 2.64 6.25 -5.40
C HIS A 92 2.35 4.83 -5.89
N LEU A 93 2.03 4.67 -7.18
CA LEU A 93 1.78 3.35 -7.77
C LEU A 93 3.02 2.46 -7.72
N THR A 94 4.22 3.01 -7.91
CA THR A 94 5.48 2.27 -7.76
C THR A 94 5.61 1.70 -6.35
N LEU A 95 5.38 2.51 -5.31
CA LEU A 95 5.39 2.04 -3.92
C LEU A 95 4.37 0.92 -3.69
N MET A 96 3.15 1.08 -4.20
CA MET A 96 2.10 0.08 -4.05
C MET A 96 2.47 -1.23 -4.77
N THR A 97 3.07 -1.17 -5.96
CA THR A 97 3.49 -2.36 -6.70
C THR A 97 4.65 -3.13 -6.07
N MET A 98 5.44 -2.51 -5.18
CA MET A 98 6.48 -3.21 -4.42
C MET A 98 5.89 -4.07 -3.29
N LEU A 99 4.72 -3.70 -2.77
CA LEU A 99 4.12 -4.38 -1.61
C LEU A 99 3.88 -5.88 -1.82
N PRO A 100 3.28 -6.37 -2.93
CA PRO A 100 3.00 -7.80 -3.09
C PRO A 100 4.26 -8.66 -3.09
N VAL A 101 5.35 -8.17 -3.72
CA VAL A 101 6.62 -8.91 -3.80
C VAL A 101 7.23 -9.04 -2.40
N LEU A 102 7.26 -7.94 -1.65
CA LEU A 102 7.79 -7.93 -0.30
C LEU A 102 6.90 -8.70 0.68
N ALA A 103 5.58 -8.66 0.49
CA ALA A 103 4.62 -9.39 1.29
C ALA A 103 4.82 -10.90 1.13
N VAL A 104 5.00 -11.40 -0.11
CA VAL A 104 5.36 -12.80 -0.36
C VAL A 104 6.73 -13.14 0.25
N ALA A 105 7.73 -12.28 0.06
CA ALA A 105 9.06 -12.47 0.66
C ALA A 105 9.02 -12.54 2.20
N SER A 106 8.06 -11.87 2.84
CA SER A 106 7.90 -11.91 4.29
C SER A 106 7.31 -13.22 4.84
N LEU A 107 6.72 -14.06 3.98
CA LEU A 107 6.15 -15.37 4.35
C LEU A 107 7.15 -16.53 4.22
N ILE A 108 8.25 -16.32 3.50
CA ILE A 108 9.32 -17.30 3.25
C ILE A 108 10.36 -17.18 4.36
#